data_AF-A0A957UFA2-F1
#
_entry.id   AF-A0A957UFA2-F1
#
_cell.length_a   1.000
_cell.length_b   1.000
_cell.length_c   1.000
_cell.angle_alpha   90.00
_cell.angle_beta   90.00
_cell.angle_gamma   90.00
#
_symmetry.space_group_name_H-M   'P 1'
#
loop_
_entity.id
_entity.type
_entity.pdbx_description
1 polymer ?
#
loop_
_entity_poly.entity_id
_entity_poly.type
_entity_poly.pdbx_seq_one_letter_code
_entity_poly.pdbx_strand_id
1 'polypeptide(L)'
;MLNPFLLMAVFYLFVALLAAADAALTNFTLLPWFTGLPWLRVHFITLGVMTETAFGVLPILQAARRGVQAPATRWDIWLLLNAGLVVLLAGIPAVSSGLIIAGGTLIFVAALLLVVQLVTMGSGAGNDSGSGKFYAMSLLYLLVGVLIGIVLLVGWSAPLHIGVPKEAHIHANSWGFASLLFAGL
;
A
#
# COMPACT_ATOMS: atom_id res chain seq x y z
N MET A 1 11.98 -15.78 -13.31
CA MET A 1 10.75 -15.15 -13.85
C MET A 1 10.64 -13.74 -13.25
N LEU A 2 10.19 -12.76 -14.02
CA LEU A 2 9.99 -11.38 -13.55
C LEU A 2 8.83 -11.33 -12.54
N ASN A 3 9.03 -10.71 -11.37
CA ASN A 3 7.95 -10.50 -10.40
C ASN A 3 7.13 -9.26 -10.80
N PRO A 4 5.83 -9.41 -11.13
CA PRO A 4 5.04 -8.30 -11.68
C PRO A 4 4.77 -7.20 -10.66
N PHE A 5 4.78 -7.49 -9.35
CA PHE A 5 4.70 -6.45 -8.33
C PHE A 5 5.96 -5.59 -8.34
N LEU A 6 7.15 -6.21 -8.44
CA LEU A 6 8.40 -5.45 -8.51
C LEU A 6 8.52 -4.63 -9.80
N LEU A 7 7.97 -5.12 -10.91
CA LEU A 7 7.85 -4.33 -12.13
C LEU A 7 7.00 -3.07 -11.91
N MET A 8 5.85 -3.21 -11.25
CA MET A 8 4.99 -2.08 -10.91
C MET A 8 5.66 -1.13 -9.92
N ALA A 9 6.42 -1.65 -8.94
CA ALA A 9 7.20 -0.82 -8.02
C ALA A 9 8.22 0.07 -8.78
N VAL A 10 8.93 -0.48 -9.77
CA VAL A 10 9.85 0.30 -10.62
C VAL A 10 9.08 1.33 -11.45
N PHE A 11 7.93 0.94 -12.02
CA PHE A 11 7.07 1.85 -12.77
C PHE A 11 6.62 3.04 -11.90
N TYR A 12 6.09 2.79 -10.71
CA TYR A 12 5.66 3.85 -9.79
C TYR A 12 6.82 4.69 -9.27
N LEU A 13 8.01 4.10 -9.08
CA LEU A 13 9.21 4.86 -8.76
C LEU A 13 9.56 5.85 -9.88
N PHE A 14 9.51 5.40 -11.12
CA PHE A 14 9.73 6.28 -12.27
C PHE A 14 8.70 7.42 -12.32
N VAL A 15 7.41 7.12 -12.13
CA VAL A 15 6.36 8.15 -12.07
C VAL A 15 6.58 9.11 -10.90
N ALA A 16 6.97 8.62 -9.72
CA ALA A 16 7.26 9.46 -8.56
C ALA A 16 8.45 10.39 -8.80
N LEU A 17 9.51 9.90 -9.47
CA LEU A 17 10.68 10.70 -9.84
C LEU A 17 10.31 11.78 -10.87
N LEU A 18 9.49 11.45 -11.87
CA LEU A 18 8.97 12.44 -12.81
C LEU A 18 8.15 13.52 -12.10
N ALA A 19 7.26 13.13 -11.19
CA ALA A 19 6.46 14.08 -10.41
C ALA A 19 7.30 14.92 -9.44
N ALA A 20 8.40 14.37 -8.92
CA ALA A 20 9.35 15.12 -8.10
C ALA A 20 10.18 16.10 -8.94
N ALA A 21 10.61 15.69 -10.14
CA ALA A 21 11.32 16.53 -11.09
C ALA A 21 10.42 17.68 -11.56
N ASP A 22 9.16 17.39 -11.91
CA ASP A 22 8.15 18.40 -12.22
C ASP A 22 8.07 19.43 -11.07
N ALA A 23 7.81 18.98 -9.84
CA ALA A 23 7.72 19.89 -8.69
C ALA A 23 9.00 20.71 -8.42
N ALA A 24 10.19 20.15 -8.68
CA ALA A 24 11.47 20.85 -8.51
C ALA A 24 11.73 21.88 -9.63
N LEU A 25 11.28 21.60 -10.85
CA LEU A 25 11.39 22.48 -12.01
C LEU A 25 10.28 23.55 -12.03
N THR A 26 9.12 23.26 -11.42
CA THR A 26 7.97 24.14 -11.31
C THR A 26 7.89 24.85 -9.95
N ASN A 27 9.00 25.40 -9.44
CA ASN A 27 8.93 26.37 -8.33
C ASN A 27 8.03 27.59 -8.66
N PHE A 28 7.58 27.69 -9.91
CA PHE A 28 6.46 28.49 -10.40
C PHE A 28 5.17 27.67 -10.44
N THR A 29 4.14 28.16 -9.74
CA THR A 29 2.77 27.61 -9.71
C THR A 29 2.07 27.68 -11.08
N LEU A 30 2.54 26.90 -12.05
CA LEU A 30 1.98 26.90 -13.41
C LEU A 30 0.61 26.20 -13.46
N LEU A 31 0.33 25.26 -12.53
CA LEU A 31 -0.95 24.57 -12.44
C LEU A 31 -1.45 24.49 -10.97
N PRO A 32 -1.87 25.61 -10.37
CA PRO A 32 -2.46 25.62 -9.02
C PRO A 32 -3.79 24.85 -8.96
N TRP A 33 -4.31 24.38 -10.09
CA TRP A 33 -5.61 23.73 -10.23
C TRP A 33 -5.59 22.22 -9.98
N PHE A 34 -4.42 21.57 -9.99
CA PHE A 34 -4.31 20.15 -9.65
C PHE A 34 -4.24 19.99 -8.13
N THR A 35 -5.42 20.04 -7.49
CA THR A 35 -5.58 19.71 -6.07
C THR A 35 -5.06 18.30 -5.81
N GLY A 36 -4.21 18.14 -4.78
CA GLY A 36 -3.73 16.83 -4.34
C GLY A 36 -2.44 16.29 -4.99
N LEU A 37 -1.75 17.05 -5.86
CA LEU A 37 -0.43 16.65 -6.41
C LEU A 37 0.62 16.23 -5.37
N PRO A 38 0.78 16.93 -4.22
CA PRO A 38 1.67 16.46 -3.15
C PRO A 38 1.26 15.08 -2.62
N TRP A 39 -0.04 14.83 -2.49
CA TRP A 39 -0.56 13.55 -2.02
C TRP A 39 -0.35 12.44 -3.04
N LEU A 40 -0.51 12.71 -4.34
CA LEU A 40 -0.22 11.72 -5.39
C LEU A 40 1.25 11.26 -5.32
N ARG A 41 2.19 12.19 -5.16
CA ARG A 41 3.62 11.86 -4.99
C ARG A 41 3.87 10.94 -3.79
N VAL A 42 3.27 11.26 -2.65
CA VAL A 42 3.37 10.42 -1.44
C VAL A 42 2.83 9.02 -1.73
N HIS A 43 1.66 8.90 -2.36
CA HIS A 43 1.06 7.58 -2.66
C HIS A 43 1.82 6.80 -3.73
N PHE A 44 2.46 7.44 -4.71
CA PHE A 44 3.35 6.73 -5.65
C PHE A 44 4.51 6.07 -4.92
N ILE A 45 5.06 6.70 -3.87
CA ILE A 45 6.12 6.10 -3.07
C ILE A 45 5.56 5.06 -2.10
N THR A 46 4.57 5.42 -1.29
CA THR A 46 4.09 4.54 -0.21
C THR A 46 3.29 3.36 -0.74
N LEU A 47 2.28 3.60 -1.58
CA LEU A 47 1.49 2.53 -2.18
C LEU A 47 2.16 1.97 -3.44
N GLY A 48 2.68 2.83 -4.30
CA GLY A 48 3.24 2.40 -5.58
C GLY A 48 4.59 1.68 -5.45
N VAL A 49 5.55 2.20 -4.69
CA VAL A 49 6.87 1.55 -4.56
C VAL A 49 6.86 0.58 -3.40
N MET A 50 6.56 1.07 -2.20
CA MET A 50 6.76 0.31 -0.97
C MET A 50 5.72 -0.83 -0.83
N THR A 51 4.42 -0.56 -1.04
CA THR A 51 3.39 -1.62 -0.96
C THR A 51 3.55 -2.66 -2.07
N GLU A 52 3.80 -2.27 -3.33
CA GLU A 52 4.10 -3.22 -4.41
C GLU A 52 5.32 -4.09 -4.07
N THR A 53 6.40 -3.48 -3.56
CA THR A 53 7.58 -4.23 -3.12
C THR A 53 7.23 -5.22 -2.01
N ALA A 54 6.49 -4.79 -1.00
CA ALA A 54 6.04 -5.67 0.09
C ALA A 54 5.21 -6.84 -0.45
N PHE A 55 4.26 -6.60 -1.36
CA PHE A 55 3.42 -7.64 -1.94
C PHE A 55 4.21 -8.64 -2.78
N GLY A 56 5.21 -8.15 -3.53
CA GLY A 56 6.10 -9.00 -4.31
C GLY A 56 7.06 -9.85 -3.47
N VAL A 57 7.52 -9.33 -2.34
CA VAL A 57 8.63 -9.90 -1.56
C VAL A 57 8.16 -10.73 -0.37
N LEU A 58 7.10 -10.33 0.33
CA LEU A 58 6.65 -10.99 1.57
C LEU A 58 6.34 -12.48 1.40
N PRO A 59 5.64 -12.95 0.35
CA PRO A 59 5.42 -14.38 0.14
C PRO A 59 6.73 -15.17 -0.05
N ILE A 60 7.73 -14.55 -0.68
CA ILE A 60 9.04 -15.17 -0.94
C ILE A 60 9.82 -15.27 0.38
N LEU A 61 9.86 -14.19 1.17
CA LEU A 61 10.52 -14.20 2.49
C LEU A 61 9.88 -15.20 3.44
N GLN A 62 8.54 -15.24 3.49
CA GLN A 62 7.82 -16.20 4.31
C GLN A 62 8.13 -17.63 3.89
N ALA A 63 8.14 -17.93 2.59
CA ALA A 63 8.49 -19.26 2.09
C ALA A 63 9.94 -19.65 2.43
N ALA A 64 10.89 -18.74 2.22
CA ALA A 64 12.30 -18.95 2.53
C ALA A 64 12.52 -19.24 4.03
N ARG A 65 11.88 -18.47 4.92
CA ARG A 65 11.97 -18.69 6.38
C ARG A 65 11.37 -20.02 6.83
N ARG A 66 10.44 -20.59 6.06
CA ARG A 66 9.81 -21.87 6.33
C ARG A 66 10.48 -23.05 5.62
N GLY A 67 11.50 -22.79 4.81
CA GLY A 67 12.16 -23.83 4.02
C GLY A 67 11.24 -24.49 2.99
N VAL A 68 10.19 -23.78 2.54
CA VAL A 68 9.25 -24.25 1.52
C VAL A 68 9.48 -23.51 0.20
N GLN A 69 8.97 -24.09 -0.89
CA GLN A 69 9.06 -23.45 -2.20
C GLN A 69 8.28 -22.12 -2.21
N ALA A 70 8.85 -21.10 -2.84
CA ALA A 70 8.16 -19.83 -3.02
C ALA A 70 6.86 -20.03 -3.81
N PRO A 71 5.73 -19.46 -3.35
CA PRO A 71 4.46 -19.59 -4.05
C PRO A 71 4.51 -18.89 -5.41
N ALA A 72 3.73 -19.39 -6.36
CA ALA A 72 3.50 -18.69 -7.61
C ALA A 72 2.82 -17.33 -7.37
N THR A 73 3.00 -16.40 -8.31
CA THR A 73 2.33 -15.08 -8.26
C THR A 73 0.82 -15.24 -8.20
N ARG A 74 0.21 -14.61 -7.20
CA ARG A 74 -1.24 -14.46 -7.06
C ARG A 74 -1.73 -13.29 -7.91
N TRP A 75 -2.11 -13.60 -9.15
CA TRP A 75 -2.58 -12.60 -10.13
C TRP A 75 -3.86 -11.88 -9.69
N ASP A 76 -4.71 -12.54 -8.92
CA ASP A 76 -5.87 -11.94 -8.28
C ASP A 76 -5.46 -10.79 -7.33
N ILE A 77 -4.48 -11.03 -6.46
CA ILE A 77 -3.94 -10.00 -5.56
C ILE A 77 -3.30 -8.86 -6.37
N TRP A 78 -2.51 -9.21 -7.40
CA TRP A 78 -1.84 -8.23 -8.25
C TRP A 78 -2.84 -7.32 -8.98
N LEU A 79 -3.89 -7.89 -9.58
CA LEU A 79 -4.93 -7.17 -10.29
C LEU A 79 -5.72 -6.26 -9.34
N LEU A 80 -6.11 -6.76 -8.16
CA LEU A 80 -6.85 -5.98 -7.17
C LEU A 80 -6.03 -4.78 -6.68
N LEU A 81 -4.73 -4.98 -6.40
CA LEU A 81 -3.85 -3.90 -5.98
C LEU A 81 -3.73 -2.85 -7.09
N ASN A 82 -3.38 -3.27 -8.32
CA ASN A 82 -3.08 -2.32 -9.39
C ASN A 82 -4.34 -1.62 -9.94
N ALA A 83 -5.46 -2.33 -10.10
CA ALA A 83 -6.72 -1.70 -10.43
C ALA A 83 -7.18 -0.74 -9.33
N GLY A 84 -7.01 -1.15 -8.06
CA GLY A 84 -7.31 -0.31 -6.90
C GLY A 84 -6.47 0.96 -6.87
N LEU A 85 -5.17 0.88 -7.16
CA LEU A 85 -4.28 2.04 -7.24
C LEU A 85 -4.69 2.99 -8.35
N VAL A 86 -4.94 2.50 -9.57
CA VAL A 86 -5.37 3.36 -10.68
C VAL A 86 -6.68 4.08 -10.33
N VAL A 87 -7.67 3.35 -9.80
CA VAL A 87 -8.97 3.93 -9.43
C VAL A 87 -8.81 4.95 -8.29
N LEU A 88 -8.02 4.64 -7.26
CA LEU A 88 -7.79 5.54 -6.12
C LEU A 88 -7.03 6.81 -6.56
N LEU A 89 -5.97 6.65 -7.35
CA LEU A 89 -5.14 7.75 -7.83
C LEU A 89 -5.89 8.67 -8.81
N ALA A 90 -6.89 8.15 -9.52
CA ALA A 90 -7.84 8.98 -10.27
C ALA A 90 -8.86 9.68 -9.35
N GLY A 91 -9.33 8.99 -8.31
CA GLY A 91 -10.32 9.52 -7.36
C GLY A 91 -9.83 10.69 -6.51
N ILE A 92 -8.57 10.68 -6.08
CA ILE A 92 -7.96 11.75 -5.25
C ILE A 92 -8.02 13.13 -5.93
N PRO A 93 -7.42 13.35 -7.13
CA PRO A 93 -7.43 14.65 -7.78
C PRO A 93 -8.83 15.01 -8.32
N ALA A 94 -9.66 14.02 -8.66
CA ALA A 94 -11.05 14.24 -9.09
C ALA A 94 -12.00 14.56 -7.91
N VAL A 95 -11.53 14.47 -6.66
CA VAL A 95 -12.35 14.63 -5.44
C VAL A 95 -13.62 13.74 -5.51
N SER A 96 -13.46 12.52 -6.02
CA SER A 96 -14.57 11.60 -6.27
C SER A 96 -14.65 10.54 -5.18
N SER A 97 -15.59 10.70 -4.24
CA SER A 97 -15.81 9.73 -3.16
C SER A 97 -16.06 8.31 -3.68
N GLY A 98 -16.79 8.17 -4.80
CA GLY A 98 -17.05 6.87 -5.41
C GLY A 98 -15.78 6.16 -5.87
N LEU A 99 -14.88 6.88 -6.54
CA LEU A 99 -13.59 6.33 -6.97
C LEU A 99 -12.65 6.07 -5.78
N ILE A 100 -12.62 6.97 -4.80
CA ILE A 100 -11.81 6.80 -3.58
C ILE A 100 -12.23 5.54 -2.81
N ILE A 101 -13.53 5.36 -2.60
CA ILE A 101 -14.07 4.18 -1.90
C ILE A 101 -13.76 2.93 -2.73
N ALA A 102 -14.09 2.91 -4.03
CA ALA A 102 -13.85 1.75 -4.87
C ALA A 102 -12.37 1.35 -4.92
N GLY A 103 -11.48 2.30 -5.19
CA GLY A 103 -10.04 2.06 -5.25
C GLY A 103 -9.46 1.61 -3.92
N GLY A 104 -9.84 2.28 -2.82
CA GLY A 104 -9.45 1.91 -1.47
C GLY A 104 -9.94 0.51 -1.08
N THR A 105 -11.17 0.13 -1.42
CA THR A 105 -11.71 -1.22 -1.18
C THR A 105 -10.93 -2.28 -1.94
N LEU A 106 -10.57 -2.04 -3.21
CA LEU A 106 -9.78 -3.00 -4.00
C LEU A 106 -8.40 -3.23 -3.37
N ILE A 107 -7.71 -2.16 -2.96
CA ILE A 107 -6.43 -2.23 -2.25
C ILE A 107 -6.58 -2.98 -0.91
N PHE A 108 -7.65 -2.68 -0.16
CA PHE A 108 -7.96 -3.36 1.09
C PHE A 108 -8.13 -4.87 0.90
N VAL A 109 -8.91 -5.29 -0.10
CA VAL A 109 -9.11 -6.71 -0.41
C VAL A 109 -7.80 -7.37 -0.83
N ALA A 110 -6.98 -6.71 -1.65
CA ALA A 110 -5.66 -7.23 -2.04
C ALA A 110 -4.76 -7.47 -0.82
N ALA A 111 -4.68 -6.51 0.11
CA ALA A 111 -3.93 -6.63 1.35
C ALA A 111 -4.49 -7.73 2.27
N LEU A 112 -5.81 -7.85 2.39
CA LEU A 112 -6.45 -8.89 3.19
C LEU A 112 -6.16 -10.28 2.63
N LEU A 113 -6.23 -10.46 1.31
CA LEU A 113 -5.88 -11.72 0.66
C LEU A 113 -4.41 -12.08 0.89
N LEU A 114 -3.50 -11.10 0.84
CA LEU A 114 -2.10 -11.32 1.16
C LEU A 114 -1.89 -11.72 2.63
N VAL A 115 -2.58 -11.08 3.58
CA VAL A 115 -2.57 -11.49 5.00
C VAL A 115 -2.99 -12.96 5.14
N VAL A 116 -4.12 -13.33 4.53
CA VAL A 116 -4.63 -14.71 4.56
C VAL A 116 -3.61 -15.68 3.96
N GLN A 117 -2.99 -15.32 2.84
CA GLN A 117 -1.94 -16.13 2.21
C GLN A 117 -0.75 -16.33 3.17
N LEU A 118 -0.22 -15.27 3.78
CA LEU A 118 0.94 -15.39 4.69
C LEU A 118 0.61 -16.21 5.95
N VAL A 119 -0.57 -16.03 6.52
CA VAL A 119 -1.02 -16.77 7.70
C VAL A 119 -1.24 -18.25 7.39
N THR A 120 -1.87 -18.58 6.27
CA THR A 120 -2.09 -19.97 5.85
C THR A 120 -0.80 -20.69 5.45
N MET A 121 0.19 -19.97 4.93
CA MET A 121 1.55 -20.50 4.76
C MET A 121 2.24 -20.75 6.11
N GLY A 122 1.88 -20.01 7.16
CA GLY A 122 2.46 -20.09 8.50
C GLY A 122 1.93 -21.23 9.39
N SER A 123 0.77 -21.82 9.06
CA SER A 123 0.14 -22.88 9.86
C SER A 123 0.71 -24.30 9.64
N GLY A 124 1.71 -24.46 8.76
CA GLY A 124 2.15 -25.77 8.22
C GLY A 124 3.30 -26.50 8.95
N ALA A 125 4.45 -25.87 9.22
CA ALA A 125 5.57 -26.48 9.98
C ALA A 125 6.74 -25.47 10.15
N GLY A 126 7.61 -25.72 11.14
CA GLY A 126 8.90 -25.05 11.34
C GLY A 126 8.87 -23.91 12.36
N ASN A 127 9.90 -23.87 13.22
CA ASN A 127 10.10 -22.89 14.28
C ASN A 127 10.13 -21.45 13.70
N ASP A 128 9.02 -20.71 13.79
CA ASP A 128 8.93 -19.35 13.30
C ASP A 128 9.68 -18.43 14.27
N SER A 129 10.72 -17.76 13.79
CA SER A 129 11.55 -16.82 14.56
C SER A 129 10.80 -15.54 15.00
N GLY A 130 9.47 -15.50 14.87
CA GLY A 130 8.63 -14.33 15.17
C GLY A 130 8.48 -13.36 14.00
N SER A 131 9.41 -13.37 13.05
CA SER A 131 9.45 -12.51 11.86
C SER A 131 8.19 -12.63 10.98
N GLY A 132 7.61 -13.82 10.83
CA GLY A 132 6.36 -13.99 10.06
C GLY A 132 5.17 -13.23 10.65
N LYS A 133 5.15 -13.07 11.98
CA LYS A 133 4.10 -12.29 12.68
C LYS A 133 4.25 -10.80 12.36
N PHE A 134 5.48 -10.30 12.27
CA PHE A 134 5.74 -8.91 11.88
C PHE A 134 5.22 -8.62 10.46
N TYR A 135 5.40 -9.54 9.51
CA TYR A 135 4.86 -9.39 8.16
C TYR A 135 3.33 -9.31 8.15
N ALA A 136 2.64 -10.22 8.83
CA ALA A 136 1.18 -10.18 8.93
C ALA A 136 0.69 -8.89 9.63
N MET A 137 1.34 -8.49 10.73
CA MET A 137 0.97 -7.26 11.45
C MET A 137 1.24 -6.00 10.63
N SER A 138 2.31 -5.96 9.85
CA SER A 138 2.56 -4.85 8.94
C SER A 138 1.38 -4.64 7.98
N LEU A 139 0.87 -5.71 7.38
CA LEU A 139 -0.26 -5.65 6.45
C LEU A 139 -1.58 -5.33 7.16
N LEU A 140 -1.79 -5.77 8.40
CA LEU A 140 -2.95 -5.33 9.18
C LEU A 140 -2.93 -3.82 9.43
N TYR A 141 -1.76 -3.25 9.72
CA TYR A 141 -1.63 -1.79 9.84
C TYR A 141 -1.84 -1.08 8.51
N LEU A 142 -1.47 -1.69 7.37
CA LEU A 142 -1.83 -1.17 6.05
C LEU A 142 -3.36 -1.17 5.86
N LEU A 143 -4.08 -2.21 6.27
CA LEU A 143 -5.56 -2.24 6.22
C LEU A 143 -6.17 -1.09 7.03
N VAL A 144 -5.67 -0.86 8.25
CA VAL A 144 -6.09 0.27 9.10
C VAL A 144 -5.81 1.59 8.39
N GLY A 145 -4.61 1.75 7.83
CA GLY A 145 -4.23 2.94 7.07
C GLY A 145 -5.15 3.21 5.89
N VAL A 146 -5.52 2.18 5.12
CA VAL A 146 -6.47 2.30 4.00
C VAL A 146 -7.84 2.75 4.48
N LEU A 147 -8.38 2.16 5.56
CA LEU A 147 -9.67 2.56 6.11
C LEU A 147 -9.67 4.02 6.57
N ILE A 148 -8.65 4.43 7.33
CA ILE A 148 -8.53 5.83 7.78
C ILE A 148 -8.33 6.76 6.58
N GLY A 149 -7.60 6.32 5.55
CA GLY A 149 -7.40 7.08 4.32
C GLY A 149 -8.70 7.36 3.57
N ILE A 150 -9.57 6.36 3.43
CA ILE A 150 -10.92 6.52 2.86
C ILE A 150 -11.72 7.50 3.72
N VAL A 151 -11.74 7.30 5.04
CA VAL A 151 -12.48 8.17 5.98
C VAL A 151 -12.01 9.62 5.90
N LEU A 152 -10.70 9.85 5.82
CA LEU A 152 -10.10 11.16 5.66
C LEU A 152 -10.54 11.84 4.36
N LEU A 153 -10.45 11.12 3.25
CA LEU A 153 -10.71 11.68 1.92
C LEU A 153 -12.19 11.88 1.61
N VAL A 154 -13.07 11.06 2.21
CA VAL A 154 -14.53 11.18 2.06
C VAL A 154 -15.14 12.15 3.09
N GLY A 155 -14.39 12.54 4.12
CA GLY A 155 -14.85 13.49 5.14
C GLY A 155 -15.67 12.85 6.27
N TRP A 156 -15.47 11.56 6.53
CA TRP A 156 -16.20 10.81 7.58
C TRP A 156 -15.54 10.85 8.96
N SER A 157 -14.55 11.71 9.17
CA SER A 157 -13.80 11.74 10.43
C SER A 157 -14.66 12.14 11.64
N ALA A 158 -15.61 13.07 11.46
CA ALA A 158 -16.51 13.50 12.54
C ALA A 158 -17.47 12.39 13.00
N PRO A 159 -18.23 11.75 12.09
CA PRO A 159 -19.10 10.61 12.45
C PRO A 159 -18.37 9.44 13.10
N LEU A 160 -17.09 9.25 12.78
CA LEU A 160 -16.25 8.17 13.31
C LEU A 160 -15.38 8.61 14.50
N HIS A 161 -15.58 9.82 15.01
CA HIS A 161 -14.85 10.41 16.15
C HIS A 161 -13.32 10.36 16.02
N ILE A 162 -12.80 10.48 14.80
CA ILE A 162 -11.35 10.55 14.55
C ILE A 162 -10.92 12.00 14.65
N GLY A 163 -10.27 12.37 15.76
CA GLY A 163 -9.87 13.75 16.02
C GLY A 163 -8.84 14.29 15.02
N VAL A 164 -7.80 13.52 14.71
CA VAL A 164 -6.72 13.94 13.80
C VAL A 164 -6.51 12.87 12.71
N PRO A 165 -7.42 12.78 11.73
CA PRO A 165 -7.49 11.66 10.78
C PRO A 165 -6.24 11.54 9.90
N LYS A 166 -5.65 12.67 9.51
CA LYS A 166 -4.41 12.71 8.74
C LYS A 166 -3.23 12.10 9.50
N GLU A 167 -3.05 12.47 10.76
CA GLU A 167 -1.99 11.93 11.61
C GLU A 167 -2.23 10.44 11.87
N ALA A 168 -3.45 10.04 12.21
CA ALA A 168 -3.80 8.63 12.42
C ALA A 168 -3.50 7.76 11.17
N HIS A 169 -3.81 8.26 9.98
CA HIS A 169 -3.49 7.59 8.71
C HIS A 169 -1.99 7.45 8.48
N ILE A 170 -1.23 8.55 8.63
CA ILE A 170 0.22 8.54 8.43
C ILE A 170 0.91 7.62 9.45
N HIS A 171 0.43 7.60 10.69
CA HIS A 171 1.00 6.75 11.74
C HIS A 171 0.70 5.27 11.50
N ALA A 172 -0.52 4.93 11.08
CA ALA A 172 -0.84 3.56 10.69
C ALA A 172 0.07 3.07 9.55
N ASN A 173 0.35 3.91 8.55
CA ASN A 173 1.16 3.51 7.39
C ASN A 173 2.68 3.54 7.64
N SER A 174 3.19 4.57 8.31
CA SER A 174 4.64 4.76 8.49
C SER A 174 5.14 4.04 9.74
N TRP A 175 4.51 4.29 10.88
CA TRP A 175 4.91 3.67 12.15
C TRP A 175 4.31 2.29 12.33
N GLY A 176 3.15 2.00 11.75
CA GLY A 176 2.58 0.66 11.74
C GLY A 176 3.16 -0.19 10.62
N PHE A 177 2.66 0.00 9.39
CA PHE A 177 3.01 -0.84 8.25
C PHE A 177 4.52 -0.83 7.96
N ALA A 178 5.14 0.33 7.75
CA ALA A 178 6.56 0.36 7.38
C ALA A 178 7.49 -0.17 8.46
N SER A 179 7.35 0.31 9.71
CA SER A 179 8.23 -0.13 10.78
C SER A 179 8.14 -1.64 11.04
N LEU A 180 6.93 -2.22 11.04
CA LEU A 180 6.74 -3.65 11.27
C LEU A 180 7.22 -4.48 10.08
N LEU A 181 7.08 -3.97 8.86
CA LEU A 181 7.65 -4.61 7.67
C LEU A 181 9.17 -4.74 7.81
N PHE A 182 9.85 -3.65 8.19
CA PHE A 182 11.31 -3.66 8.40
C PHE A 182 11.74 -4.47 9.62
N ALA A 183 10.98 -4.43 10.72
CA ALA A 183 11.27 -5.22 11.92
C ALA A 183 11.21 -6.74 11.66
N GLY A 184 10.47 -7.17 10.64
CA GLY A 184 10.42 -8.56 10.23
C GLY A 184 11.58 -9.02 9.34
N LEU A 185 12.40 -8.13 8.79
CA LEU A 185 13.57 -8.47 7.97
C LEU A 185 14.72 -8.98 8.86
#